data_AF-A0A1Y1MYY1-F1
#
_entry.id   AF-A0A1Y1MYY1-F1
#
_cell.length_a   1.000
_cell.length_b   1.000
_cell.length_c   1.000
_cell.angle_alpha   90.00
_cell.angle_beta   90.00
_cell.angle_gamma   90.00
#
_symmetry.space_group_name_H-M   'P 1'
#
loop_
_entity.id
_entity.type
_entity.pdbx_description
1 polymer ?
#
loop_
_entity_poly.entity_id
_entity_poly.type
_entity_poly.pdbx_seq_one_letter_code
_entity_poly.pdbx_strand_id
1 'polypeptide(L)'
;MLIGKEFTIETDHRALTHLMSTRFANNRIYRWSLILQEFSFKIEYIRGKDNLIADILSRNGLGEKEIEKELVVCVNQLREETGLFTLERIRESQQAQEMQGLMEKVVEREQYKGCKLVDGILIKMVGEQEVYVVDREYFAEMARFIHLKYGHVGIRNVWRLLEWC
;
A
#
# COMPACT_ATOMS: atom_id res chain seq x y z
N MET A 1 4.58 -0.90 18.13
CA MET A 1 3.85 -0.47 19.34
C MET A 1 3.90 1.06 19.43
N LEU A 2 2.74 1.74 19.59
CA LEU A 2 2.62 3.22 19.56
C LEU A 2 2.43 3.87 20.95
N ILE A 3 2.28 3.08 22.01
CA ILE A 3 2.14 3.56 23.39
C ILE A 3 3.39 4.36 23.77
N GLY A 4 3.19 5.57 24.31
CA GLY A 4 4.27 6.48 24.74
C GLY A 4 5.02 7.19 23.61
N LYS A 5 4.58 7.08 22.35
CA LYS A 5 5.13 7.83 21.21
C LYS A 5 4.12 8.85 20.71
N GLU A 6 4.60 10.05 20.38
CA GLU A 6 3.78 11.04 19.68
C GLU A 6 3.65 10.71 18.19
N PHE A 7 2.43 10.79 17.66
CA PHE A 7 2.18 10.62 16.22
C PHE A 7 1.02 11.49 15.73
N THR A 8 0.91 11.63 14.42
CA THR A 8 -0.18 12.39 13.78
C THR A 8 -1.16 11.44 13.09
N ILE A 9 -2.44 11.66 13.31
CA ILE A 9 -3.55 11.00 12.63
C ILE A 9 -4.11 11.97 11.60
N GLU A 10 -3.96 11.65 10.33
CA GLU A 10 -4.57 12.41 9.24
C GLU A 10 -5.95 11.84 8.92
N THR A 11 -6.95 12.72 8.79
CA THR A 11 -8.32 12.33 8.44
C THR A 11 -8.95 13.31 7.47
N ASP A 12 -9.76 12.81 6.55
CA ASP A 12 -10.63 13.63 5.72
C ASP A 12 -11.97 13.95 6.40
N HIS A 13 -12.15 13.52 7.65
CA HIS A 13 -13.35 13.77 8.42
C HIS A 13 -13.15 14.93 9.42
N ARG A 14 -13.52 16.15 9.00
CA ARG A 14 -13.35 17.37 9.83
C ARG A 14 -13.92 17.28 11.24
N ALA A 15 -15.01 16.56 11.48
CA ALA A 15 -15.55 16.48 12.85
C ALA A 15 -14.61 15.73 13.82
N LEU A 16 -13.74 14.86 13.31
CA LEU A 16 -12.81 14.08 14.13
C LEU A 16 -11.58 14.88 14.57
N THR A 17 -11.28 16.02 13.96
CA THR A 17 -10.17 16.89 14.45
C THR A 17 -10.43 17.40 15.86
N HIS A 18 -11.69 17.42 16.29
CA HIS A 18 -12.11 17.87 17.60
C HIS A 18 -12.44 16.71 18.57
N LEU A 19 -11.96 15.50 18.27
CA LEU A 19 -12.26 14.27 19.03
C LEU A 19 -11.89 14.37 20.52
N MET A 20 -10.85 15.13 20.87
CA MET A 20 -10.37 15.25 22.24
C MET A 20 -10.88 16.52 22.95
N SER A 21 -11.38 17.50 22.19
CA SER A 21 -11.82 18.79 22.73
C SER A 21 -13.34 18.90 22.94
N THR A 22 -14.12 18.03 22.32
CA THR A 22 -15.59 18.16 22.27
C THR A 22 -16.27 17.04 23.07
N ARG A 23 -17.31 17.39 23.84
CA ARG A 23 -18.22 16.39 24.43
C ARG A 23 -19.13 15.83 23.35
N PHE A 24 -18.86 14.61 22.88
CA PHE A 24 -19.72 13.93 21.91
C PHE A 24 -20.97 13.38 22.58
N ALA A 25 -22.15 13.70 22.06
CA ALA A 25 -23.41 13.05 22.44
C ALA A 25 -23.50 11.58 21.95
N ASN A 26 -22.63 11.19 21.01
CA ASN A 26 -22.60 9.85 20.44
C ASN A 26 -21.75 8.91 21.30
N ASN A 27 -22.41 7.96 21.97
CA ASN A 27 -21.78 6.94 22.82
C ASN A 27 -20.67 6.14 22.12
N ARG A 28 -20.76 5.93 20.80
CA ARG A 28 -19.71 5.21 20.05
C ARG A 28 -18.42 6.03 20.01
N ILE A 29 -18.52 7.32 19.69
CA ILE A 29 -17.37 8.22 19.60
C ILE A 29 -16.74 8.40 20.98
N TYR A 30 -17.57 8.52 22.02
CA TYR A 30 -17.10 8.59 23.40
C TYR A 30 -16.26 7.37 23.81
N ARG A 31 -16.72 6.15 23.51
CA ARG A 31 -15.95 4.93 23.80
C ARG A 31 -14.60 4.91 23.08
N TRP A 32 -14.57 5.30 21.81
CA TRP A 32 -13.32 5.40 21.06
C TRP A 32 -12.38 6.47 21.63
N SER A 33 -12.90 7.62 22.08
CA SER A 33 -12.08 8.64 22.73
C SER A 33 -11.40 8.13 24.01
N LEU A 34 -12.08 7.30 24.81
CA LEU A 34 -11.49 6.72 26.03
C LEU A 34 -10.33 5.76 25.71
N ILE A 35 -10.49 4.92 24.69
CA ILE A 35 -9.41 4.01 24.24
C ILE A 35 -8.24 4.83 23.68
N LEU A 36 -8.55 5.87 22.92
CA LEU A 36 -7.55 6.71 22.29
C LEU A 36 -6.80 7.61 23.30
N GLN A 37 -7.37 7.90 24.47
CA GLN A 37 -6.68 8.65 25.54
C GLN A 37 -5.40 7.98 26.04
N GLU A 38 -5.24 6.67 25.83
CA GLU A 38 -4.00 5.94 26.19
C GLU A 38 -2.81 6.27 25.26
N PHE A 39 -3.07 6.97 24.14
CA PHE A 39 -2.07 7.30 23.13
C PHE A 39 -1.82 8.81 23.06
N SER A 40 -0.58 9.18 22.72
CA SER A 40 -0.20 10.57 22.48
C SER A 40 -0.26 10.86 20.98
N PHE A 41 -1.28 11.60 20.53
CA PHE A 41 -1.39 11.96 19.11
C PHE A 41 -2.06 13.31 18.86
N LYS A 42 -1.91 13.81 17.64
CA LYS A 42 -2.63 14.97 17.09
C LYS A 42 -3.48 14.53 15.91
N ILE A 43 -4.66 15.13 15.73
CA ILE A 43 -5.52 14.86 14.57
C ILE A 43 -5.48 16.07 13.64
N GLU A 44 -5.09 15.83 12.40
CA GLU A 44 -5.03 16.85 11.36
C GLU A 44 -5.98 16.53 10.22
N TYR A 45 -6.66 17.57 9.72
CA TYR A 45 -7.53 17.42 8.56
C TYR A 45 -6.72 17.49 7.27
N ILE A 46 -6.95 16.53 6.38
CA ILE A 46 -6.48 16.55 4.99
C ILE A 46 -7.68 16.46 4.04
N ARG A 47 -7.58 16.98 2.83
CA ARG A 47 -8.70 16.88 1.88
C ARG A 47 -8.86 15.43 1.44
N GLY A 48 -10.08 14.97 1.19
CA GLY A 48 -10.33 13.57 0.78
C GLY A 48 -9.53 13.14 -0.46
N LYS A 49 -9.34 14.04 -1.43
CA LYS A 49 -8.47 13.81 -2.60
C LYS A 49 -6.99 13.56 -2.25
N ASP A 50 -6.54 14.13 -1.14
CA ASP A 50 -5.18 14.01 -0.61
C ASP A 50 -5.11 12.82 0.39
N ASN A 51 -6.26 12.32 0.88
CA ASN A 51 -6.41 11.11 1.69
C ASN A 51 -6.64 9.84 0.86
N LEU A 52 -6.12 9.82 -0.37
CA LEU A 52 -6.32 8.76 -1.36
C LEU A 52 -6.05 7.36 -0.78
N ILE A 53 -5.01 7.25 0.04
CA ILE A 53 -4.57 5.97 0.61
C ILE A 53 -5.61 5.40 1.58
N ALA A 54 -6.20 6.23 2.45
CA ALA A 54 -7.24 5.75 3.37
C ALA A 54 -8.54 5.42 2.64
N ASP A 55 -8.89 6.21 1.62
CA ASP A 55 -10.08 5.98 0.79
C ASP A 55 -9.98 4.63 0.05
N ILE A 56 -8.84 4.33 -0.60
CA ILE A 56 -8.58 3.05 -1.27
C ILE A 56 -8.73 1.86 -0.31
N LEU A 57 -8.21 1.98 0.91
CA LEU A 57 -8.25 0.92 1.92
C LEU A 57 -9.66 0.72 2.49
N SER A 58 -10.38 1.81 2.73
CA SER A 58 -11.75 1.78 3.27
C SER A 58 -12.75 1.19 2.29
N ARG A 59 -12.48 1.29 0.98
CA ARG A 59 -13.33 0.76 -0.08
C ARG A 59 -13.16 -0.75 -0.32
N ASN A 60 -12.47 -1.47 0.57
CA ASN A 60 -12.17 -2.90 0.44
C ASN A 60 -11.58 -3.24 -0.93
N GLY A 61 -10.32 -2.85 -1.16
CA GLY A 61 -9.50 -3.30 -2.29
C GLY A 61 -10.21 -3.29 -3.63
N LEU A 62 -10.19 -2.17 -4.34
CA LEU A 62 -10.70 -2.07 -5.72
C LEU A 62 -12.14 -2.58 -5.83
N GLY A 63 -13.11 -1.71 -5.54
CA GLY A 63 -14.47 -1.93 -6.04
C GLY A 63 -14.39 -2.31 -7.52
N GLU A 64 -15.16 -3.31 -7.91
CA GLU A 64 -15.18 -4.03 -9.20
C GLU A 64 -15.46 -3.17 -10.45
N LYS A 65 -14.92 -1.96 -10.53
CA LYS A 65 -14.90 -1.14 -11.72
C LYS A 65 -13.48 -1.09 -12.24
N GLU A 66 -13.27 -1.93 -13.25
CA GLU A 66 -12.21 -1.83 -14.26
C GLU A 66 -10.79 -2.17 -13.80
N ILE A 67 -10.62 -3.27 -13.03
CA ILE A 67 -9.40 -4.06 -13.21
C ILE A 67 -9.61 -4.86 -14.50
N GLU A 68 -9.18 -4.32 -15.63
CA GLU A 68 -9.09 -5.07 -16.88
C GLU A 68 -8.18 -6.30 -16.69
N LYS A 69 -8.78 -7.44 -16.30
CA LYS A 69 -8.44 -8.87 -16.52
C LYS A 69 -6.99 -9.35 -16.81
N GLU A 70 -5.96 -8.60 -16.48
CA GLU A 70 -4.57 -9.04 -16.37
C GLU A 70 -4.09 -8.49 -15.02
N LEU A 71 -4.02 -9.36 -14.00
CA LEU A 71 -3.69 -8.96 -12.63
C LEU A 71 -2.18 -8.67 -12.53
N VAL A 72 -1.79 -7.48 -12.92
CA VAL A 72 -0.43 -6.94 -12.82
C VAL A 72 -0.24 -6.43 -11.39
N VAL A 73 0.46 -7.21 -10.55
CA VAL A 73 0.70 -6.81 -9.16
C VAL A 73 1.96 -5.96 -9.08
N CYS A 74 1.88 -4.81 -8.41
CA CYS A 74 2.94 -3.80 -8.39
C CYS A 74 3.56 -3.69 -6.99
N VAL A 75 4.89 -3.65 -6.90
CA VAL A 75 5.63 -3.57 -5.62
C VAL A 75 6.75 -2.51 -5.68
N ASN A 76 6.95 -1.78 -4.58
CA ASN A 76 8.02 -0.77 -4.48
C ASN A 76 9.40 -1.40 -4.32
N GLN A 77 10.45 -0.63 -4.64
CA GLN A 77 11.84 -1.02 -4.40
C GLN A 77 12.07 -1.19 -2.90
N LEU A 78 12.20 -2.44 -2.47
CA LEU A 78 12.36 -2.80 -1.06
C LEU A 78 13.80 -3.18 -0.77
N ARG A 79 14.42 -2.54 0.22
CA ARG A 79 15.67 -3.06 0.79
C ARG A 79 15.36 -3.94 1.98
N GLU A 80 15.78 -5.20 1.89
CA GLU A 80 15.64 -6.11 3.01
C GLU A 80 16.83 -7.07 3.13
N GLU A 81 17.21 -7.32 4.38
CA GLU A 81 18.32 -8.21 4.75
C GLU A 81 18.00 -9.71 4.53
N THR A 82 16.73 -10.09 4.36
CA THR A 82 16.33 -11.51 4.28
C THR A 82 16.36 -12.10 2.87
N GLY A 83 16.69 -11.30 1.85
CA GLY A 83 16.78 -11.74 0.46
C GLY A 83 15.44 -11.91 -0.26
N LEU A 84 14.30 -11.70 0.43
CA LEU A 84 12.97 -11.90 -0.14
C LEU A 84 12.61 -10.85 -1.21
N PHE A 85 13.11 -9.61 -1.08
CA PHE A 85 12.82 -8.50 -2.01
C PHE A 85 14.02 -8.15 -2.91
N THR A 86 14.68 -9.14 -3.47
CA THR A 86 15.84 -8.93 -4.36
C THR A 86 15.41 -8.79 -5.82
N LEU A 87 16.24 -8.12 -6.64
CA LEU A 87 16.03 -8.05 -8.09
C LEU A 87 16.03 -9.43 -8.75
N GLU A 88 16.74 -10.41 -8.16
CA GLU A 88 16.73 -11.80 -8.62
C GLU A 88 15.33 -12.42 -8.45
N ARG A 89 14.72 -12.30 -7.26
CA ARG A 89 13.35 -12.77 -6.99
C ARG A 89 12.31 -12.09 -7.89
N ILE A 90 12.47 -10.79 -8.13
CA ILE A 90 11.60 -10.05 -9.06
C ILE A 90 11.74 -10.58 -10.50
N ARG A 91 12.98 -10.87 -10.93
CA ARG A 91 13.22 -11.47 -12.26
C ARG A 91 12.64 -12.87 -12.38
N GLU A 92 12.80 -13.71 -11.36
CA GLU A 92 12.18 -15.04 -11.31
C GLU A 92 10.66 -14.94 -11.42
N SER A 93 10.07 -14.02 -10.67
CA SER A 93 8.64 -13.71 -10.71
C SER A 93 8.16 -13.30 -12.11
N GLN A 94 8.94 -12.45 -12.80
CA GLN A 94 8.62 -11.98 -14.16
C GLN A 94 8.79 -13.05 -15.25
N GLN A 95 9.43 -14.19 -14.94
CA GLN A 95 9.50 -15.34 -15.84
C GLN A 95 8.28 -16.27 -15.74
N ALA A 96 7.36 -16.03 -14.79
CA ALA A 96 6.15 -16.82 -14.63
C ALA A 96 5.30 -16.82 -15.91
N GLN A 97 4.62 -17.94 -16.18
CA GLN A 97 3.83 -18.11 -17.40
C GLN A 97 2.74 -17.04 -17.57
N GLU A 98 2.14 -16.59 -16.47
CA GLU A 98 1.14 -15.51 -16.48
C GLU A 98 1.70 -14.14 -16.88
N MET A 99 3.01 -13.94 -16.71
CA MET A 99 3.71 -12.69 -17.04
C MET A 99 4.16 -12.61 -18.49
N GLN A 100 4.30 -13.76 -19.18
CA GLN A 100 4.81 -13.83 -20.56
C GLN A 100 4.00 -12.99 -21.53
N GLY A 101 2.67 -13.08 -21.47
CA GLY A 101 1.79 -12.33 -22.39
C GLY A 101 1.87 -10.82 -22.19
N LEU A 102 2.13 -10.34 -20.98
CA LEU A 102 2.38 -8.92 -20.71
C LEU A 102 3.78 -8.52 -21.18
N MET A 103 4.78 -9.34 -20.89
CA MET A 103 6.16 -9.11 -21.26
C MET A 103 6.33 -8.97 -22.78
N GLU A 104 5.75 -9.90 -23.56
CA GLU A 104 5.77 -9.86 -25.02
C GLU A 104 5.17 -8.56 -25.57
N LYS A 105 4.01 -8.15 -25.05
CA LYS A 105 3.34 -6.90 -25.48
C LYS A 105 4.15 -5.65 -25.14
N VAL A 106 4.87 -5.65 -24.02
CA VAL A 106 5.73 -4.52 -23.63
C VAL A 106 7.00 -4.49 -24.47
N VAL A 107 7.59 -5.65 -24.80
CA VAL A 107 8.75 -5.74 -25.71
C VAL A 107 8.36 -5.28 -27.12
N GLU A 108 7.21 -5.71 -27.63
CA GLU A 108 6.74 -5.35 -28.98
C GLU A 108 6.43 -3.86 -29.11
N ARG A 109 5.87 -3.25 -28.07
CA ARG A 109 5.30 -1.88 -28.12
C ARG A 109 6.14 -0.83 -27.40
N GLU A 110 7.27 -1.22 -26.82
CA GLU A 110 8.08 -0.47 -25.83
C GLU A 110 7.35 -0.12 -24.52
N GLN A 111 6.05 0.17 -24.60
CA GLN A 111 5.17 0.45 -23.49
C GLN A 111 3.78 -0.16 -23.72
N TYR A 112 3.23 -0.83 -22.70
CA TYR A 112 1.87 -1.37 -22.75
C TYR A 112 1.18 -1.28 -21.39
N LYS A 113 -0.05 -0.76 -21.35
CA LYS A 113 -0.83 -0.56 -20.11
C LYS A 113 -0.07 0.18 -18.99
N GLY A 114 0.76 1.16 -19.36
CA GLY A 114 1.59 1.92 -18.42
C GLY A 114 2.81 1.15 -17.90
N CYS A 115 3.06 -0.06 -18.41
CA CYS A 115 4.25 -0.87 -18.12
C CYS A 115 5.33 -0.63 -19.17
N LYS A 116 6.59 -0.60 -18.74
CA LYS A 116 7.80 -0.47 -19.58
C LYS A 116 8.90 -1.38 -19.03
N LEU A 117 9.87 -1.71 -19.87
CA LEU A 117 11.08 -2.42 -19.46
C LEU A 117 12.20 -1.44 -19.15
N VAL A 118 12.77 -1.55 -17.95
CA VAL A 118 13.97 -0.80 -17.53
C VAL A 118 15.00 -1.82 -17.05
N ASP A 119 16.18 -1.83 -17.68
CA ASP A 119 17.27 -2.78 -17.39
C ASP A 119 16.83 -4.26 -17.40
N GLY A 120 15.90 -4.59 -18.31
CA GLY A 120 15.33 -5.94 -18.44
C GLY A 120 14.33 -6.30 -17.34
N ILE A 121 13.89 -5.35 -16.53
CA ILE A 121 12.89 -5.55 -15.47
C ILE A 121 11.62 -4.80 -15.83
N LEU A 122 10.49 -5.51 -15.73
CA LEU A 122 9.18 -4.95 -16.00
C LEU A 122 8.73 -4.04 -14.85
N ILE A 123 8.50 -2.78 -15.17
CA ILE A 123 8.00 -1.78 -14.23
C ILE A 123 6.74 -1.10 -14.75
N LYS A 124 5.90 -0.61 -13.86
CA LYS A 124 4.71 0.17 -14.16
C LYS A 124 4.81 1.55 -13.53
N MET A 125 4.30 2.57 -14.23
CA MET A 125 4.11 3.90 -13.64
C MET A 125 2.78 3.94 -12.89
N VAL A 126 2.83 4.22 -11.59
CA VAL A 126 1.63 4.46 -10.76
C VAL A 126 1.75 5.87 -10.17
N GLY A 127 1.05 6.83 -10.80
CA GLY A 127 1.27 8.25 -10.53
C GLY A 127 2.68 8.66 -10.95
N GLU A 128 3.47 9.17 -10.02
CA GLU A 128 4.87 9.56 -10.24
C GLU A 128 5.87 8.45 -9.82
N GLN A 129 5.39 7.32 -9.31
CA GLN A 129 6.24 6.24 -8.80
C GLN A 129 6.44 5.12 -9.82
N GLU A 130 7.67 4.60 -9.86
CA GLU A 130 8.03 3.38 -10.58
C GLU A 130 7.92 2.18 -9.65
N VAL A 131 7.12 1.19 -10.06
CA VAL A 131 6.85 -0.01 -9.27
C VAL A 131 7.15 -1.25 -10.09
N TYR A 132 7.77 -2.26 -9.47
CA TYR A 132 8.04 -3.53 -10.11
C TYR A 132 6.75 -4.31 -10.30
N VAL A 133 6.61 -4.88 -11.48
CA VAL A 133 5.51 -5.80 -11.73
C VAL A 133 5.95 -7.21 -11.35
N VAL A 134 5.13 -7.90 -10.55
CA VAL A 134 5.36 -9.26 -10.07
C VAL A 134 4.12 -10.13 -10.29
N ASP A 135 4.36 -11.44 -10.37
CA ASP A 135 3.34 -12.48 -10.38
C ASP A 135 2.60 -12.56 -9.03
N ARG A 136 1.43 -13.21 -9.07
CA ARG A 136 0.53 -13.27 -7.91
C ARG A 136 1.09 -14.11 -6.76
N GLU A 137 1.83 -15.17 -7.05
CA GLU A 137 2.40 -16.07 -6.05
C GLU A 137 3.51 -15.37 -5.26
N TYR A 138 4.42 -14.70 -5.95
CA TYR A 138 5.48 -13.91 -5.31
C TYR A 138 4.89 -12.76 -4.47
N PHE A 139 3.86 -12.06 -4.97
CA PHE A 139 3.16 -11.06 -4.16
C PHE A 139 2.52 -11.66 -2.89
N ALA A 140 1.91 -12.85 -2.99
CA ALA A 140 1.30 -13.50 -1.83
C ALA A 140 2.36 -13.88 -0.78
N GLU A 141 3.54 -14.31 -1.22
CA GLU A 141 4.68 -14.56 -0.34
C GLU A 141 5.15 -13.28 0.35
N MET A 142 5.39 -12.20 -0.42
CA MET A 142 5.75 -10.88 0.08
C MET A 142 4.73 -10.38 1.13
N ALA A 143 3.43 -10.48 0.80
CA ALA A 143 2.36 -10.07 1.70
C ALA A 143 2.36 -10.91 2.98
N ARG A 144 2.45 -12.24 2.89
CA ARG A 144 2.52 -13.14 4.06
C ARG A 144 3.72 -12.81 4.95
N PHE A 145 4.88 -12.61 4.35
CA PHE A 145 6.09 -12.28 5.06
C PHE A 145 5.92 -10.99 5.89
N ILE A 146 5.38 -9.94 5.26
CA ILE A 146 5.19 -8.67 5.96
C ILE A 146 4.14 -8.81 7.05
N HIS A 147 3.07 -9.57 6.81
CA HIS A 147 2.06 -9.90 7.83
C HIS A 147 2.66 -10.64 9.03
N LEU A 148 3.56 -11.59 8.80
CA LEU A 148 4.17 -12.40 9.86
C LEU A 148 5.25 -11.64 10.63
N LYS A 149 6.15 -10.94 9.91
CA LYS A 149 7.29 -10.24 10.51
C LYS A 149 6.90 -8.93 11.19
N TYR A 150 5.92 -8.21 10.64
CA TYR A 150 5.54 -6.89 11.14
C TYR A 150 4.12 -6.85 11.78
N GLY A 151 3.34 -7.94 11.68
CA GLY A 151 1.99 -8.09 12.25
C GLY A 151 0.86 -7.86 11.23
N HIS A 152 -0.41 -7.81 11.66
CA HIS A 152 -1.56 -7.32 10.85
C HIS A 152 -1.46 -5.80 10.63
N VAL A 153 -0.37 -5.45 10.01
CA VAL A 153 -0.03 -4.23 9.37
C VAL A 153 -0.96 -4.20 8.18
N GLY A 154 -2.13 -3.54 8.34
CA GLY A 154 -3.00 -3.28 7.19
C GLY A 154 -2.14 -2.73 6.05
N ILE A 155 -2.45 -3.08 4.80
CA ILE A 155 -1.63 -2.83 3.61
C ILE A 155 -0.87 -1.49 3.66
N ARG A 156 -1.43 -0.39 4.18
CA ARG A 156 -0.69 0.87 4.39
C ARG A 156 0.61 0.80 5.20
N ASN A 157 0.66 0.06 6.30
CA ASN A 157 1.89 -0.05 7.10
C ASN A 157 2.90 -1.01 6.43
N VAL A 158 2.42 -1.91 5.55
CA VAL A 158 3.23 -2.77 4.68
C VAL A 158 3.92 -1.81 3.72
N TRP A 159 3.13 -1.01 3.00
CA TRP A 159 3.59 0.03 2.07
C TRP A 159 4.50 1.09 2.72
N ARG A 160 4.24 1.56 3.94
CA ARG A 160 5.14 2.47 4.67
C ARG A 160 6.48 1.85 5.07
N LEU A 161 6.52 0.53 5.36
CA LEU A 161 7.78 -0.20 5.53
C LEU A 161 8.55 -0.32 4.20
N LEU A 162 7.86 -0.18 3.06
CA LEU A 162 8.45 -0.14 1.72
C LEU A 162 8.76 1.29 1.23
N GLU A 163 8.38 2.33 1.96
CA GLU A 163 8.64 3.74 1.62
C GLU A 163 9.94 4.29 2.22
N TRP A 164 10.58 3.55 3.13
CA TRP A 164 11.84 3.96 3.76
C TRP A 164 13.00 3.07 3.31
N CYS A 165 13.39 3.22 2.04
CA CYS A 165 14.76 3.08 1.52
C CYS A 165 14.87 3.73 0.13
#